data_AF-A0A1M4YY15-F1
#
_entry.id   AF-A0A1M4YY15-F1
#
_cell.length_a   1.000
_cell.length_b   1.000
_cell.length_c   1.000
_cell.angle_alpha   90.00
_cell.angle_beta   90.00
_cell.angle_gamma   90.00
#
_symmetry.space_group_name_H-M   'P 1'
#
loop_
_entity.id
_entity.type
_entity.pdbx_description
1 polymer ?
#
loop_
_entity_poly.entity_id
_entity_poly.type
_entity_poly.pdbx_seq_one_letter_code
_entity_poly.pdbx_strand_id
1 'polypeptide(L)'
;MKKLLSKFLLFSSMILMLSSCGMTSASESKETDYQKVKEITLDVLQTEEGKKSLLKLMSGEEFKQQLIIHDHELQKLLSQSLTDQKTKKEWVKILSTQEMMQKFSKLTEKQQAELLKMLMKDPEYQKSLLDVLKDPEFSKHILQLLKSQEYRKETMKIMQELMKTPSFKEQSQKGKEQGQGTSGKKEGKNKQEQAS
;
A
#
# COMPACT_ATOMS: atom_id res chain seq x y z
N MET A 1 -68.62 -19.37 -76.23
CA MET A 1 -68.34 -18.18 -75.37
C MET A 1 -69.08 -18.17 -74.03
N LYS A 2 -70.33 -18.66 -73.90
CA LYS A 2 -71.07 -18.70 -72.61
C LYS A 2 -70.45 -19.61 -71.52
N LYS A 3 -69.79 -20.72 -71.90
CA LYS A 3 -69.17 -21.67 -70.96
C LYS A 3 -67.82 -21.22 -70.38
N LEU A 4 -67.11 -20.29 -71.04
CA LEU A 4 -65.89 -19.67 -70.49
C LEU A 4 -66.22 -18.52 -69.54
N LEU A 5 -67.26 -17.74 -69.84
CA LEU A 5 -67.72 -16.65 -68.97
C LEU A 5 -68.25 -17.16 -67.62
N SER A 6 -68.95 -18.29 -67.63
CA SER A 6 -69.46 -18.93 -66.40
C SER A 6 -68.34 -19.51 -65.52
N LYS A 7 -67.25 -20.03 -66.11
CA LYS A 7 -66.08 -20.50 -65.36
C LYS A 7 -65.25 -19.35 -64.76
N PHE A 8 -65.19 -18.20 -65.45
CA PHE A 8 -64.51 -17.01 -64.95
C PHE A 8 -65.27 -16.37 -63.78
N LEU A 9 -66.61 -16.36 -63.84
CA LEU A 9 -67.47 -15.84 -62.77
C LEU A 9 -67.42 -16.71 -61.50
N LEU A 10 -67.25 -18.03 -61.66
CA LEU A 10 -67.13 -18.98 -60.55
C LEU A 10 -65.74 -18.93 -59.88
N PHE A 11 -64.68 -18.67 -60.66
CA PHE A 11 -63.32 -18.46 -60.13
C PHE A 11 -63.17 -17.11 -59.41
N SER A 12 -63.82 -16.05 -59.90
CA SER A 12 -63.84 -14.73 -59.24
C SER A 12 -64.58 -14.73 -57.90
N SER A 13 -65.55 -15.61 -57.71
CA SER A 13 -66.28 -15.74 -56.44
C SER A 13 -65.47 -16.46 -55.35
N MET A 14 -64.49 -17.30 -55.72
CA MET A 14 -63.65 -18.03 -54.77
C MET A 14 -62.55 -17.14 -54.14
N ILE A 15 -62.07 -16.12 -54.88
CA ILE A 15 -61.03 -15.20 -54.43
C ILE A 15 -61.55 -14.21 -53.37
N LEU A 16 -62.85 -13.88 -53.39
CA LEU A 16 -63.46 -12.97 -52.42
C LEU A 16 -63.64 -13.58 -51.01
N MET A 17 -63.52 -14.90 -50.85
CA MET A 17 -63.67 -15.58 -49.55
C MET A 17 -62.35 -15.72 -48.76
N LEU A 18 -61.19 -15.41 -49.35
CA LEU A 18 -59.90 -15.43 -48.62
C LEU A 18 -59.53 -14.09 -47.96
N SER A 19 -60.28 -13.02 -48.20
CA SER A 19 -60.03 -11.69 -47.58
C SER A 19 -60.84 -11.44 -46.30
N SER A 20 -61.54 -12.45 -45.78
CA SER A 20 -62.31 -12.35 -44.52
C SER A 20 -61.58 -13.04 -43.36
N CYS A 21 -60.31 -12.70 -43.16
CA CYS A 21 -59.62 -12.94 -41.90
C CYS A 21 -59.17 -11.58 -41.34
N GLY A 22 -59.89 -11.09 -40.34
CA GLY A 22 -59.40 -10.08 -39.39
C GLY A 22 -59.13 -8.68 -39.92
N MET A 23 -60.17 -7.91 -40.25
CA MET A 23 -60.11 -6.46 -40.14
C MET A 23 -60.24 -6.09 -38.65
N THR A 24 -59.12 -5.88 -37.98
CA THR A 24 -59.05 -5.12 -36.71
C THR A 24 -57.98 -4.06 -36.85
N SER A 25 -58.43 -2.84 -37.16
CA SER A 25 -57.82 -1.55 -36.81
C SER A 25 -56.31 -1.53 -36.59
N ALA A 26 -55.53 -1.67 -37.67
CA ALA A 26 -54.08 -1.49 -37.63
C ALA A 26 -53.72 -0.01 -37.86
N SER A 27 -54.10 0.90 -36.96
CA SER A 27 -53.58 2.30 -36.99
C SER A 27 -53.63 3.07 -35.66
N GLU A 28 -54.18 2.53 -34.57
CA GLU A 28 -54.26 3.25 -33.27
C GLU A 28 -53.87 2.38 -32.05
N SER A 29 -53.66 1.07 -32.24
CA SER A 29 -53.31 0.11 -31.19
C SER A 29 -51.80 -0.05 -30.93
N LYS A 30 -50.93 0.31 -31.87
CA LYS A 30 -49.48 0.11 -31.74
C LYS A 30 -48.84 0.91 -30.59
N GLU A 31 -49.35 2.12 -30.33
CA GLU A 31 -48.81 2.98 -29.28
C GLU A 31 -49.29 2.53 -27.88
N THR A 32 -50.55 2.07 -27.78
CA THR A 32 -51.12 1.49 -26.56
C THR A 32 -50.48 0.15 -26.19
N ASP A 33 -50.20 -0.69 -27.19
CA ASP A 33 -49.52 -1.98 -26.97
C ASP A 33 -48.05 -1.79 -26.56
N TYR A 34 -47.36 -0.77 -27.09
CA TYR A 34 -45.99 -0.47 -26.68
C TYR A 34 -45.91 -0.03 -25.20
N GLN A 35 -46.84 0.81 -24.75
CA GLN A 35 -46.90 1.22 -23.33
C GLN A 35 -47.19 0.03 -22.40
N LYS A 36 -48.11 -0.86 -22.80
CA LYS A 36 -48.38 -2.10 -22.05
C LYS A 36 -47.18 -3.04 -22.03
N VAL A 37 -46.49 -3.23 -23.16
CA VAL A 37 -45.27 -4.05 -23.22
C VAL A 37 -44.17 -3.45 -22.35
N LYS A 38 -44.03 -2.11 -22.33
CA LYS A 38 -43.08 -1.42 -21.45
C LYS A 38 -43.42 -1.62 -19.97
N GLU A 39 -44.69 -1.48 -19.59
CA GLU A 39 -45.15 -1.68 -18.21
C GLU A 39 -44.94 -3.12 -17.76
N ILE A 40 -45.35 -4.10 -18.57
CA ILE A 40 -45.11 -5.52 -18.31
C ILE A 40 -43.61 -5.82 -18.21
N THR A 41 -42.79 -5.24 -19.07
CA THR A 41 -41.32 -5.44 -19.03
C THR A 41 -40.72 -4.81 -17.77
N LEU A 42 -41.19 -3.63 -17.38
CA LEU A 42 -40.75 -2.96 -16.15
C LEU A 42 -41.12 -3.80 -14.91
N ASP A 43 -42.33 -4.34 -14.89
CA ASP A 43 -42.82 -5.20 -13.82
C ASP A 43 -42.01 -6.50 -13.74
N VAL A 44 -41.73 -7.16 -14.88
CA VAL A 44 -40.88 -8.35 -14.95
C VAL A 44 -39.45 -8.07 -14.45
N LEU A 45 -38.90 -6.88 -14.69
CA LEU A 45 -37.59 -6.50 -14.15
C LEU A 45 -37.64 -6.23 -12.64
N GLN A 46 -38.77 -5.73 -12.14
CA GLN A 46 -38.98 -5.45 -10.72
C GLN A 46 -39.39 -6.67 -9.90
N THR A 47 -39.83 -7.77 -10.54
CA THR A 47 -40.12 -9.02 -9.81
C THR A 47 -38.87 -9.60 -9.18
N GLU A 48 -39.08 -10.46 -8.18
CA GLU A 48 -38.00 -11.18 -7.51
C GLU A 48 -37.24 -12.10 -8.48
N GLU A 49 -37.92 -12.69 -9.48
CA GLU A 49 -37.22 -13.43 -10.53
C GLU A 49 -36.38 -12.52 -11.44
N GLY A 50 -36.88 -11.33 -11.78
CA GLY A 50 -36.14 -10.31 -12.55
C GLY A 50 -34.86 -9.87 -11.83
N LYS A 51 -34.99 -9.46 -10.56
CA LYS A 51 -33.84 -9.10 -9.70
C LYS A 51 -32.86 -10.25 -9.55
N LYS A 52 -33.33 -11.47 -9.31
CA LYS A 52 -32.48 -12.66 -9.17
C LYS A 52 -31.75 -13.01 -10.46
N SER A 53 -32.42 -12.86 -11.60
CA SER A 53 -31.82 -13.09 -12.93
C SER A 53 -30.76 -12.04 -13.23
N LEU A 54 -31.01 -10.78 -12.89
CA LEU A 54 -30.03 -9.70 -13.02
C LEU A 54 -28.82 -9.92 -12.11
N LEU A 55 -29.04 -10.29 -10.84
CA LEU A 55 -27.96 -10.64 -9.91
C LEU A 55 -27.12 -11.82 -10.41
N LYS A 56 -27.76 -12.83 -11.01
CA LYS A 56 -27.08 -13.98 -11.61
C LYS A 56 -26.22 -13.58 -12.80
N LEU A 57 -26.73 -12.68 -13.65
CA LEU A 57 -25.98 -12.12 -14.77
C LEU A 57 -24.77 -11.32 -14.28
N MET A 58 -24.96 -10.41 -13.32
CA MET A 58 -23.88 -9.59 -12.74
C MET A 58 -22.83 -10.43 -11.98
N SER A 59 -23.25 -11.58 -11.44
CA SER A 59 -22.35 -12.53 -10.79
C SER A 59 -21.53 -13.38 -11.77
N GLY A 60 -21.91 -13.39 -13.05
CA GLY A 60 -21.22 -14.09 -14.13
C GLY A 60 -19.83 -13.52 -14.39
N GLU A 61 -18.87 -14.38 -14.76
CA GLU A 61 -17.49 -13.97 -15.00
C GLU A 61 -17.35 -12.99 -16.17
N GLU A 62 -18.13 -13.15 -17.23
CA GLU A 62 -18.14 -12.26 -18.39
C GLU A 62 -18.50 -10.81 -18.00
N PHE A 63 -19.48 -10.64 -17.10
CA PHE A 63 -19.86 -9.32 -16.62
C PHE A 63 -18.81 -8.72 -15.67
N LYS A 64 -18.20 -9.56 -14.81
CA LYS A 64 -17.12 -9.13 -13.91
C LYS A 64 -15.87 -8.65 -14.64
N GLN A 65 -15.56 -9.24 -15.81
CA GLN A 65 -14.42 -8.82 -16.62
C GLN A 65 -14.65 -7.47 -17.32
N GLN A 66 -15.90 -7.09 -17.56
CA GLN A 66 -16.26 -5.80 -18.17
C GLN A 66 -16.30 -4.64 -17.15
N LEU A 67 -16.17 -4.91 -15.85
CA LEU A 67 -16.06 -3.87 -14.82
C LEU A 67 -14.68 -3.20 -14.90
N ILE A 68 -14.62 -2.07 -15.58
CA ILE A 68 -13.40 -1.26 -15.73
C ILE A 68 -13.34 -0.22 -14.59
N ILE A 69 -12.29 -0.26 -13.77
CA ILE A 69 -12.03 0.71 -12.68
C ILE A 69 -11.73 2.14 -13.20
N HIS A 70 -11.75 2.38 -14.51
CA HIS A 70 -11.50 3.69 -15.12
C HIS A 70 -12.72 4.63 -15.05
N ASP A 71 -13.87 4.13 -14.64
CA ASP A 71 -15.03 4.98 -14.41
C ASP A 71 -14.81 5.89 -13.19
N HIS A 72 -14.93 7.21 -13.40
CA HIS A 72 -14.67 8.22 -12.38
C HIS A 72 -15.62 8.10 -11.17
N GLU A 73 -16.86 7.65 -11.38
CA GLU A 73 -17.82 7.44 -10.30
C GLU A 73 -17.42 6.23 -9.44
N LEU A 74 -17.01 5.13 -10.08
CA LEU A 74 -16.46 3.97 -9.36
C LEU A 74 -15.18 4.31 -8.58
N GLN A 75 -14.27 5.11 -9.14
CA GLN A 75 -13.06 5.56 -8.42
C GLN A 75 -13.38 6.40 -7.19
N LYS A 76 -14.35 7.32 -7.33
CA LYS A 76 -14.83 8.16 -6.23
C LYS A 76 -15.46 7.31 -5.14
N LEU A 77 -16.35 6.38 -5.50
CA LEU A 77 -16.99 5.48 -4.55
C LEU A 77 -15.98 4.59 -3.82
N LEU A 78 -14.97 4.07 -4.54
CA LEU A 78 -13.90 3.27 -3.94
C LEU A 78 -13.07 4.11 -2.95
N SER A 79 -12.71 5.33 -3.33
CA SER A 79 -11.94 6.25 -2.47
C SER A 79 -12.72 6.69 -1.24
N GLN A 80 -14.03 6.94 -1.39
CA GLN A 80 -14.92 7.19 -0.26
C GLN A 80 -15.04 5.96 0.65
N SER A 81 -15.14 4.76 0.08
CA SER A 81 -15.14 3.51 0.84
C SER A 81 -13.84 3.30 1.64
N LEU A 82 -12.69 3.77 1.16
CA LEU A 82 -11.43 3.67 1.90
C LEU A 82 -11.37 4.64 3.10
N THR A 83 -12.11 5.74 3.06
CA THR A 83 -12.08 6.80 4.09
C THR A 83 -13.29 6.78 5.02
N ASP A 84 -14.37 6.10 4.64
CA ASP A 84 -15.56 5.96 5.48
C ASP A 84 -15.29 5.05 6.70
N GLN A 85 -15.78 5.48 7.87
CA GLN A 85 -15.58 4.77 9.14
C GLN A 85 -16.31 3.43 9.19
N LYS A 86 -17.43 3.30 8.45
CA LYS A 86 -18.21 2.06 8.43
C LYS A 86 -17.45 0.93 7.72
N THR A 87 -16.77 1.27 6.63
CA THR A 87 -16.01 0.33 5.78
C THR A 87 -14.56 0.18 6.23
N LYS A 88 -14.00 1.13 6.98
CA LYS A 88 -12.63 1.08 7.50
C LYS A 88 -12.27 -0.25 8.18
N LYS A 89 -13.17 -0.78 9.01
CA LYS A 89 -12.94 -2.07 9.69
C LYS A 89 -12.76 -3.23 8.70
N GLU A 90 -13.58 -3.26 7.66
CA GLU A 90 -13.50 -4.29 6.63
C GLU A 90 -12.23 -4.13 5.78
N TRP A 91 -11.88 -2.89 5.41
CA TRP A 91 -10.63 -2.61 4.70
C TRP A 91 -9.39 -2.99 5.51
N VAL A 92 -9.34 -2.67 6.81
CA VAL A 92 -8.24 -3.11 7.69
C VAL A 92 -8.13 -4.63 7.70
N LYS A 93 -9.25 -5.35 7.80
CA LYS A 93 -9.26 -6.81 7.77
C LYS A 93 -8.74 -7.36 6.45
N ILE A 94 -9.19 -6.83 5.32
CA ILE A 94 -8.76 -7.24 3.97
C ILE A 94 -7.27 -6.96 3.78
N LEU A 95 -6.81 -5.75 4.09
CA LEU A 95 -5.42 -5.33 3.91
C LEU A 95 -4.44 -6.04 4.85
N SER A 96 -4.92 -6.52 6.00
CA SER A 96 -4.10 -7.29 6.95
C SER A 96 -4.04 -8.78 6.62
N THR A 97 -4.73 -9.26 5.57
CA THR A 97 -4.60 -10.65 5.13
C THR A 97 -3.20 -10.89 4.56
N GLN A 98 -2.64 -12.08 4.80
CA GLN A 98 -1.29 -12.44 4.32
C GLN A 98 -1.15 -12.25 2.81
N GLU A 99 -2.15 -12.67 2.03
CA GLU A 99 -2.13 -12.54 0.58
C GLU A 99 -2.12 -11.07 0.13
N MET A 100 -2.99 -10.24 0.72
CA MET A 100 -3.03 -8.81 0.40
C MET A 100 -1.77 -8.10 0.84
N MET A 101 -1.23 -8.37 2.03
CA MET A 101 0.02 -7.78 2.49
C MET A 101 1.18 -8.10 1.53
N GLN A 102 1.29 -9.34 1.06
CA GLN A 102 2.33 -9.74 0.10
C GLN A 102 2.17 -9.03 -1.25
N LYS A 103 0.94 -9.02 -1.80
CA LYS A 103 0.67 -8.36 -3.09
C LYS A 103 0.85 -6.84 -3.00
N PHE A 104 0.35 -6.24 -1.93
CA PHE A 104 0.45 -4.80 -1.67
C PHE A 104 1.91 -4.38 -1.49
N SER A 105 2.67 -5.08 -0.64
CA SER A 105 4.09 -4.77 -0.41
C SER A 105 4.91 -4.83 -1.69
N LYS A 106 4.66 -5.83 -2.56
CA LYS A 106 5.31 -5.93 -3.88
C LYS A 106 4.89 -4.80 -4.82
N LEU A 107 3.60 -4.46 -4.83
CA LEU A 107 3.08 -3.38 -5.67
C LEU A 107 3.65 -2.01 -5.27
N THR A 108 3.83 -1.78 -3.97
CA THR A 108 4.26 -0.49 -3.41
C THR A 108 5.74 -0.43 -3.04
N GLU A 109 6.53 -1.45 -3.36
CA GLU A 109 7.93 -1.59 -2.91
C GLU A 109 8.77 -0.35 -3.28
N LYS A 110 8.65 0.11 -4.53
CA LYS A 110 9.40 1.26 -5.03
C LYS A 110 9.00 2.55 -4.32
N GLN A 111 7.70 2.80 -4.20
CA GLN A 111 7.15 3.98 -3.54
C GLN A 111 7.51 4.00 -2.05
N GLN A 112 7.50 2.84 -1.40
CA GLN A 112 7.92 2.71 0.00
C GLN A 112 9.41 2.99 0.17
N ALA A 113 10.26 2.49 -0.73
CA ALA A 113 11.70 2.77 -0.72
C ALA A 113 12.00 4.26 -0.98
N GLU A 114 11.27 4.89 -1.90
CA GLU A 114 11.38 6.33 -2.16
C GLU A 114 10.93 7.15 -0.97
N LEU A 115 9.79 6.81 -0.36
CA LEU A 115 9.31 7.44 0.87
C LEU A 115 10.35 7.35 1.98
N LEU A 116 10.92 6.16 2.22
CA LEU A 116 11.94 5.97 3.24
C LEU A 116 13.20 6.81 2.95
N LYS A 117 13.63 6.89 1.68
CA LYS A 117 14.77 7.73 1.27
C LYS A 117 14.50 9.22 1.47
N MET A 118 13.26 9.67 1.25
CA MET A 118 12.86 11.05 1.51
C MET A 118 12.84 11.33 3.02
N LEU A 119 12.24 10.44 3.82
CA LEU A 119 12.22 10.55 5.27
C LEU A 119 13.63 10.55 5.88
N MET A 120 14.58 9.77 5.36
CA MET A 120 15.98 9.84 5.83
C MET A 120 16.63 11.23 5.67
N LYS A 121 16.11 12.08 4.78
CA LYS A 121 16.57 13.46 4.59
C LYS A 121 15.74 14.47 5.41
N ASP A 122 14.65 14.03 6.00
CA ASP A 122 13.78 14.86 6.81
C ASP A 122 14.37 15.08 8.22
N PRO A 123 14.47 16.34 8.71
CA PRO A 123 15.06 16.63 10.02
C PRO A 123 14.33 15.99 11.21
N GLU A 124 13.01 15.86 11.18
CA GLU A 124 12.23 15.27 12.27
C GLU A 124 12.43 13.76 12.33
N TYR A 125 12.43 13.11 11.17
CA TYR A 125 12.76 11.69 11.08
C TYR A 125 14.22 11.42 11.47
N GLN A 126 15.17 12.25 11.05
CA GLN A 126 16.57 12.17 11.49
C GLN A 126 16.71 12.30 13.00
N LYS A 127 15.99 13.24 13.63
CA LYS A 127 15.98 13.39 15.08
C LYS A 127 15.46 12.13 15.76
N SER A 128 14.35 11.57 15.26
CA SER A 128 13.79 10.31 15.77
C SER A 128 14.78 9.16 15.62
N LEU A 129 15.50 9.10 14.48
CA LEU A 129 16.54 8.11 14.26
C LEU A 129 17.73 8.28 15.21
N LEU A 130 18.16 9.51 15.49
CA LEU A 130 19.21 9.79 16.49
C LEU A 130 18.79 9.33 17.89
N ASP A 131 17.53 9.46 18.25
CA ASP A 131 17.03 8.97 19.54
C ASP A 131 17.05 7.44 19.61
N VAL A 132 16.77 6.74 18.50
CA VAL A 132 16.98 5.29 18.39
C VAL A 132 18.45 4.92 18.55
N LEU A 133 19.39 5.71 17.99
CA LEU A 133 20.82 5.45 18.13
C LEU A 133 21.35 5.70 19.56
N LYS A 134 20.63 6.44 20.40
CA LYS A 134 20.97 6.61 21.82
C LYS A 134 20.54 5.41 22.67
N ASP A 135 19.90 4.41 22.08
CA ASP A 135 19.48 3.22 22.80
C ASP A 135 20.69 2.53 23.50
N PRO A 136 20.55 2.08 24.77
CA PRO A 136 21.63 1.43 25.50
C PRO A 136 22.18 0.17 24.82
N GLU A 137 21.35 -0.61 24.11
CA GLU A 137 21.82 -1.78 23.37
C GLU A 137 22.70 -1.36 22.19
N PHE A 138 22.32 -0.31 21.47
CA PHE A 138 23.16 0.24 20.41
C PHE A 138 24.48 0.79 20.96
N SER A 139 24.43 1.48 22.10
CA SER A 139 25.62 1.97 22.80
C SER A 139 26.57 0.83 23.21
N LYS A 140 26.05 -0.31 23.67
CA LYS A 140 26.87 -1.51 23.95
C LYS A 140 27.57 -2.03 22.70
N HIS A 141 26.89 -2.06 21.55
CA HIS A 141 27.48 -2.48 20.28
C HIS A 141 28.61 -1.53 19.85
N ILE A 142 28.42 -0.21 20.00
CA ILE A 142 29.50 0.77 19.77
C ILE A 142 30.68 0.49 20.70
N LEU A 143 30.44 0.28 22.00
CA LEU A 143 31.52 0.00 22.96
C LEU A 143 32.27 -1.30 22.64
N GLN A 144 31.59 -2.32 22.14
CA GLN A 144 32.24 -3.55 21.66
C GLN A 144 33.11 -3.27 20.43
N LEU A 145 32.63 -2.47 19.48
CA LEU A 145 33.40 -2.07 18.31
C LEU A 145 34.65 -1.26 18.69
N LEU A 146 34.53 -0.32 19.63
CA LEU A 146 35.68 0.44 20.14
C LEU A 146 36.71 -0.45 20.86
N LYS A 147 36.28 -1.58 21.41
CA LYS A 147 37.17 -2.57 22.06
C LYS A 147 37.77 -3.56 21.07
N SER A 148 37.34 -3.57 19.81
CA SER A 148 37.83 -4.47 18.75
C SER A 148 39.33 -4.31 18.51
N GLN A 149 39.97 -5.35 17.99
CA GLN A 149 41.39 -5.33 17.68
C GLN A 149 41.72 -4.32 16.58
N GLU A 150 40.84 -4.18 15.59
CA GLU A 150 40.94 -3.21 14.50
C GLU A 150 40.96 -1.79 15.05
N TYR A 151 40.01 -1.43 15.92
CA TYR A 151 39.95 -0.09 16.50
C TYR A 151 41.12 0.19 17.45
N ARG A 152 41.57 -0.82 18.21
CA ARG A 152 42.78 -0.71 19.06
C ARG A 152 44.04 -0.43 18.24
N LYS A 153 44.20 -1.04 17.06
CA LYS A 153 45.35 -0.76 16.17
C LYS A 153 45.37 0.70 15.73
N GLU A 154 44.23 1.23 15.29
CA GLU A 154 44.14 2.64 14.91
C GLU A 154 44.37 3.57 16.11
N THR A 155 43.82 3.22 17.27
CA THR A 155 44.06 3.95 18.52
C THR A 155 45.54 3.95 18.89
N MET A 156 46.24 2.82 18.77
CA MET A 156 47.68 2.73 19.01
C MET A 156 48.48 3.58 18.03
N LYS A 157 48.07 3.63 16.75
CA LYS A 157 48.71 4.49 15.75
C LYS A 157 48.54 5.97 16.09
N ILE A 158 47.32 6.40 16.42
CA ILE A 158 47.04 7.77 16.88
C ILE A 158 47.89 8.11 18.11
N MET A 159 47.98 7.19 19.08
CA MET A 159 48.81 7.37 20.28
C MET A 159 50.30 7.53 19.93
N GLN A 160 50.81 6.73 18.99
CA GLN A 160 52.20 6.84 18.51
C GLN A 160 52.46 8.15 17.78
N GLU A 161 51.49 8.66 17.02
CA GLU A 161 51.57 9.96 16.36
C GLU A 161 51.55 11.10 17.39
N LEU A 162 50.66 11.04 18.39
CA LEU A 162 50.60 11.99 19.49
C LEU A 162 51.92 12.06 20.27
N MET A 163 52.54 10.91 20.57
CA MET A 163 53.85 10.89 21.26
C MET A 163 54.98 11.56 20.47
N LYS A 164 54.84 11.68 19.14
CA LYS A 164 55.82 12.36 18.29
C LYS A 164 55.62 13.88 18.28
N THR A 165 54.47 14.37 18.71
CA THR A 165 54.17 15.82 18.71
C THR A 165 55.06 16.59 19.70
N PRO A 166 55.53 17.80 19.34
CA PRO A 166 56.34 18.63 20.22
C PRO A 166 55.65 18.96 21.55
N SER A 167 54.36 19.27 21.50
CA SER A 167 53.53 19.58 22.68
C SER A 167 53.50 18.42 23.68
N PHE A 168 53.36 17.18 23.21
CA PHE A 168 53.39 16.01 24.08
C PHE A 168 54.78 15.77 24.69
N LYS A 169 55.86 15.98 23.92
CA LYS A 169 57.24 15.86 24.41
C LYS A 169 57.53 16.90 25.49
N GLU A 170 57.13 18.14 25.28
CA GLU A 170 57.29 19.23 26.25
C GLU A 170 56.48 18.98 27.53
N GLN A 171 55.21 18.56 27.42
CA GLN A 171 54.41 18.17 28.60
C GLN A 171 55.01 16.97 29.34
N SER A 172 55.52 15.99 28.61
CA SER A 172 56.17 14.81 29.21
C SER A 172 57.46 15.17 29.94
N GLN A 173 58.23 16.12 29.41
CA GLN A 173 59.43 16.65 30.08
C GLN A 173 59.07 17.44 31.33
N LYS A 174 58.11 18.37 31.24
CA LYS A 174 57.60 19.13 32.41
C LYS A 174 57.02 18.22 33.50
N GLY A 175 56.29 17.17 33.10
CA GLY A 175 55.74 16.18 34.04
C GLY A 175 56.83 15.33 34.72
N LYS A 176 57.92 15.01 34.03
CA LYS A 176 59.08 14.32 34.63
C LYS A 176 59.84 15.21 35.60
N GLU A 177 59.98 16.50 35.31
CA GLU A 177 60.60 17.48 36.21
C GLU A 177 59.77 17.69 37.49
N GLN A 178 58.43 17.69 37.39
CA GLN A 178 57.55 17.73 38.57
C GLN A 178 57.55 16.40 39.36
N GLY A 179 57.69 15.25 38.70
CA GLY A 179 57.73 13.93 39.34
C GLY A 179 59.07 13.57 40.00
N GLN A 180 60.20 14.08 39.52
CA GLN A 180 61.52 13.82 40.12
C GLN A 180 61.78 14.62 41.42
N GLY A 181 60.92 15.57 41.78
CA GLY A 181 61.04 16.31 43.05
C GLY A 181 60.62 15.53 44.32
N THR A 182 60.03 14.34 44.22
CA THR A 182 59.41 13.65 45.37
C THR A 182 59.81 12.18 45.60
N SER A 183 60.81 11.63 44.90
CA SER A 183 61.20 10.21 45.12
C SER A 183 62.66 9.95 45.53
N GLY A 184 63.45 10.98 45.84
CA GLY A 184 64.91 10.82 46.08
C GLY A 184 65.44 11.02 47.51
N LYS A 185 64.62 11.29 48.54
CA LYS A 185 65.17 11.69 49.85
C LYS A 185 64.39 11.20 51.07
N LYS A 186 64.20 9.88 51.22
CA LYS A 186 63.83 9.26 52.50
C LYS A 186 64.34 7.82 52.63
N GLU A 187 65.64 7.60 52.52
CA GLU A 187 66.27 6.39 53.08
C GLU A 187 67.63 6.79 53.64
N GLY A 188 67.77 6.76 54.97
CA GLY A 188 69.04 7.05 55.64
C GLY A 188 68.96 7.99 56.84
N LYS A 189 68.02 7.78 57.78
CA LYS A 189 68.15 8.24 59.17
C LYS A 189 67.09 7.59 60.06
N ASN A 190 67.28 6.31 60.36
CA ASN A 190 66.61 5.69 61.52
C ASN A 190 67.42 4.47 61.98
N LYS A 191 68.54 4.71 62.67
CA LYS A 191 69.27 3.65 63.39
C LYS A 191 70.11 4.17 64.56
N GLN A 192 69.75 5.31 65.15
CA GLN A 192 70.46 5.82 66.34
C GLN A 192 69.51 6.54 67.30
N GLU A 193 68.49 5.83 67.77
CA GLU A 193 67.72 6.25 68.94
C GLU A 193 67.03 5.04 69.61
N GLN A 194 67.84 4.03 69.95
CA GLN A 194 67.50 2.98 70.92
C GLN A 194 68.77 2.62 71.69
N ALA A 195 69.26 3.56 72.48
CA ALA A 195 70.24 3.34 73.55
C ALA A 195 70.30 4.59 74.43
N SER A 196 69.28 4.79 75.26
CA SER A 196 69.35 5.53 76.53
C SER A 196 68.12 5.17 77.35
#